data_AF-A0A8H6FQL8-F1
#
_entry.id   AF-A0A8H6FQL8-F1
#
_cell.length_a   1.000
_cell.length_b   1.000
_cell.length_c   1.000
_cell.angle_alpha   90.00
_cell.angle_beta   90.00
_cell.angle_gamma   90.00
#
_symmetry.space_group_name_H-M   'P 1'
#
loop_
_entity.id
_entity.type
_entity.pdbx_description
1 polymer ?
#
loop_
_entity_poly.entity_id
_entity_poly.type
_entity_poly.pdbx_seq_one_letter_code
_entity_poly.pdbx_strand_id
1 'polypeptide(L)'
;MDSSTEEADETINICARCREAATKICDGCRQAPDAEGGHVESVWYCSVKCQEADWTYHKSDCKKAQARKSLYRVAETAQLAFFRLVERIFDLDVVGLEAKEETLYVREGPKDRSIFNAFPSEQLNSDQDKQAAMAWMNCGSSEDYVQVLVETMLQDVPFKVSEVRIPKVKYLRRVVVIEPDGHESDSSKSEHVMFKITINEDEDYALDVTGAQFGFYDPVTPWGSYQQTRIETLGKIRPLKHLQDSHRLPSAGFSKQNGWDATRKALNRQFAKTFGTASKAWQAKNGSLSAMLKLREQTFRQRQGELLDFIDERVGARQKQLQEAKDPEKEALRAS
;
A
#
# COMPACT_ATOMS: atom_id res chain seq x y z
N MET A 1 -34.04 39.62 19.51
CA MET A 1 -32.72 40.19 19.87
C MET A 1 -31.93 39.02 20.42
N ASP A 2 -31.05 38.32 19.73
CA ASP A 2 -30.40 38.53 18.44
C ASP A 2 -30.38 37.21 17.67
N SER A 3 -30.67 37.28 16.37
CA SER A 3 -30.49 36.19 15.40
C SER A 3 -29.30 36.58 14.54
N SER A 4 -28.09 36.30 15.02
CA SER A 4 -26.87 36.44 14.22
C SER A 4 -26.73 35.24 13.30
N THR A 5 -27.22 35.40 12.07
CA THR A 5 -26.83 34.56 10.92
C THR A 5 -25.33 34.75 10.68
N GLU A 6 -24.54 33.70 10.92
CA GLU A 6 -23.18 33.61 10.41
C GLU A 6 -23.26 33.62 8.87
N GLU A 7 -22.96 34.78 8.27
CA GLU A 7 -22.68 34.86 6.84
C GLU A 7 -21.41 34.03 6.58
N ALA A 8 -21.56 32.90 5.89
CA ALA A 8 -20.44 32.16 5.37
C ALA A 8 -19.69 33.06 4.38
N ASP A 9 -18.49 33.48 4.76
CA ASP A 9 -17.57 34.24 3.91
C ASP A 9 -17.25 33.41 2.66
N GLU A 10 -17.91 33.72 1.54
CA GLU A 10 -17.64 33.10 0.25
C GLU A 10 -16.23 33.48 -0.20
N THR A 11 -15.26 32.62 0.12
CA THR A 11 -13.89 32.75 -0.38
C THR A 11 -13.88 32.78 -1.91
N ILE A 12 -13.69 33.98 -2.46
CA ILE A 12 -13.59 34.19 -3.92
C ILE A 12 -12.25 33.63 -4.39
N ASN A 13 -12.29 32.62 -5.26
CA ASN A 13 -11.09 32.07 -5.89
C ASN A 13 -10.56 33.05 -6.96
N ILE A 14 -9.23 33.26 -6.98
CA ILE A 14 -8.58 34.25 -7.84
C ILE A 14 -7.79 33.55 -8.96
N CYS A 15 -7.91 34.07 -10.19
CA CYS A 15 -7.17 33.56 -11.33
C CYS A 15 -5.66 33.79 -11.16
N ALA A 16 -4.87 32.72 -11.22
CA ALA A 16 -3.40 32.77 -11.10
C ALA A 16 -2.75 33.68 -12.15
N ARG A 17 -3.37 33.86 -13.32
CA ARG A 17 -2.83 34.67 -14.43
C ARG A 17 -3.25 36.13 -14.38
N CYS A 18 -4.56 36.42 -14.41
CA CYS A 18 -5.09 37.77 -14.59
C CYS A 18 -5.63 38.41 -13.30
N ARG A 19 -5.64 37.66 -12.19
CA ARG A 19 -6.14 38.11 -10.88
C ARG A 19 -7.65 38.42 -10.78
N GLU A 20 -8.42 38.07 -11.81
CA GLU A 20 -9.89 38.13 -11.78
C GLU A 20 -10.52 36.93 -11.07
N ALA A 21 -11.82 37.01 -10.74
CA ALA A 21 -12.57 35.89 -10.17
C ALA A 21 -12.47 34.64 -11.07
N ALA A 22 -12.23 33.49 -10.44
CA ALA A 22 -11.98 32.22 -11.10
C ALA A 22 -12.91 31.11 -10.61
N THR A 23 -13.33 30.26 -11.54
CA THR A 23 -14.21 29.11 -11.25
C THR A 23 -13.64 27.79 -11.76
N LYS A 24 -12.56 27.85 -12.57
CA LYS A 24 -11.91 26.66 -13.12
C LYS A 24 -10.66 26.36 -12.31
N ILE A 25 -10.45 25.09 -12.01
CA ILE A 25 -9.30 24.58 -11.28
C ILE A 25 -8.41 23.78 -12.24
N CYS A 26 -7.10 23.81 -12.04
CA CYS A 26 -6.19 22.96 -12.80
C CYS A 26 -6.41 21.48 -12.46
N ASP A 27 -7.00 20.72 -13.39
CA ASP A 27 -7.25 19.28 -13.22
C ASP A 27 -5.97 18.46 -12.94
N GLY A 28 -4.81 18.96 -13.39
CA GLY A 28 -3.51 18.33 -13.18
C GLY A 28 -3.10 18.30 -11.71
N CYS A 29 -3.01 19.47 -11.07
CA CYS A 29 -2.54 19.61 -9.69
C CYS A 29 -3.65 19.69 -8.64
N ARG A 30 -4.92 19.72 -9.03
CA ARG A 30 -6.05 19.66 -8.10
C ARG A 30 -5.90 18.49 -7.14
N GLN A 31 -6.09 18.76 -5.85
CA GLN A 31 -6.05 17.78 -4.75
C GLN A 31 -4.72 17.02 -4.66
N ALA A 32 -3.64 17.52 -5.28
CA ALA A 32 -2.33 16.95 -5.07
C ALA A 32 -1.83 17.30 -3.65
N PRO A 33 -1.15 16.36 -2.97
CA PRO A 33 -0.50 16.67 -1.72
C PRO A 33 0.75 17.53 -1.95
N ASP A 34 1.14 18.28 -0.92
CA ASP A 34 2.40 19.00 -0.92
C ASP A 34 3.58 18.04 -0.64
N ALA A 35 4.80 18.56 -0.58
CA ALA A 35 5.99 17.74 -0.34
C ALA A 35 6.00 17.07 1.05
N GLU A 36 5.30 17.68 2.02
CA GLU A 36 5.17 17.22 3.40
C GLU A 36 3.87 16.43 3.63
N GLY A 37 3.14 16.08 2.56
CA GLY A 37 1.89 15.32 2.62
C GLY A 37 0.67 16.13 3.07
N GLY A 38 0.80 17.44 3.20
CA GLY A 38 -0.31 18.37 3.41
C GLY A 38 -1.07 18.67 2.11
N HIS A 39 -1.91 19.70 2.12
CA HIS A 39 -2.72 20.10 0.97
C HIS A 39 -2.07 21.24 0.20
N VAL A 40 -1.85 21.07 -1.11
CA VAL A 40 -1.47 22.18 -1.99
C VAL A 40 -2.70 23.03 -2.27
N GLU A 41 -2.54 24.36 -2.15
CA GLU A 41 -3.57 25.30 -2.61
C GLU A 41 -3.88 25.07 -4.09
N SER A 42 -5.17 25.03 -4.39
CA SER A 42 -5.61 24.79 -5.75
C SER A 42 -5.29 25.97 -6.65
N VAL A 43 -4.77 25.70 -7.85
CA VAL A 43 -4.51 26.74 -8.84
C VAL A 43 -5.76 26.97 -9.67
N TRP A 44 -6.29 28.19 -9.60
CA TRP A 44 -7.53 28.60 -10.25
C TRP A 44 -7.30 29.49 -11.47
N TYR A 45 -8.20 29.38 -12.44
CA TYR A 45 -8.21 30.15 -13.68
C TYR A 45 -9.64 30.60 -14.02
N CYS A 46 -9.78 31.80 -14.56
CA CYS A 46 -11.07 32.27 -15.10
C CYS A 46 -11.40 31.60 -16.45
N SER A 47 -10.38 31.16 -17.19
CA SER A 47 -10.54 30.59 -18.53
C SER A 47 -9.37 29.67 -18.91
N VAL A 48 -9.60 28.79 -19.91
CA VAL A 48 -8.55 27.93 -20.50
C VAL A 48 -7.44 28.78 -21.09
N LYS A 49 -7.77 29.92 -21.73
CA LYS A 49 -6.78 30.87 -22.26
C LYS A 49 -5.83 31.39 -21.18
N CYS A 50 -6.34 31.68 -19.98
CA CYS A 50 -5.49 32.10 -18.86
C CYS A 50 -4.60 30.97 -18.35
N GLN A 51 -5.10 29.73 -18.31
CA GLN A 51 -4.29 28.56 -17.97
C GLN A 51 -3.17 28.31 -18.98
N GLU A 52 -3.48 28.38 -20.29
CA GLU A 52 -2.48 28.23 -21.36
C GLU A 52 -1.42 29.33 -21.32
N ALA A 53 -1.84 30.58 -21.08
CA ALA A 53 -0.93 31.71 -20.95
C ALA A 53 -0.04 31.64 -19.69
N ASP A 54 -0.51 30.98 -18.64
CA ASP A 54 0.24 30.75 -17.40
C ASP A 54 1.11 29.48 -17.44
N TRP A 55 0.89 28.62 -18.44
CA TRP A 55 1.48 27.28 -18.50
C TRP A 55 3.02 27.30 -18.48
N THR A 56 3.66 28.32 -19.04
CA THR A 56 5.12 28.46 -19.00
C THR A 56 5.68 28.53 -17.57
N TYR A 57 4.90 29.05 -16.62
CA TYR A 57 5.27 29.16 -15.21
C TYR A 57 4.73 27.96 -14.43
N HIS A 58 3.46 27.61 -14.63
CA HIS A 58 2.78 26.59 -13.84
C HIS A 58 3.23 25.15 -14.16
N LYS A 59 3.71 24.87 -15.39
CA LYS A 59 3.96 23.50 -15.86
C LYS A 59 4.89 22.68 -14.97
N SER A 60 5.96 23.29 -14.44
CA SER A 60 6.92 22.58 -13.59
C SER A 60 6.27 22.12 -12.29
N ASP A 61 5.62 23.03 -11.58
CA ASP A 61 4.95 22.75 -10.31
C ASP A 61 3.77 21.80 -10.50
N CYS A 62 3.03 21.96 -11.61
CA CYS A 62 1.96 21.05 -11.99
C CYS A 62 2.45 19.61 -12.15
N LYS A 63 3.61 19.41 -12.77
CA LYS A 63 4.21 18.07 -12.93
C LYS A 63 4.63 17.47 -11.59
N LYS A 64 5.27 18.25 -10.71
CA LYS A 64 5.64 17.79 -9.37
C LYS A 64 4.42 17.37 -8.56
N ALA A 65 3.38 18.20 -8.56
CA ALA A 65 2.10 17.91 -7.94
C ALA A 65 1.43 16.65 -8.51
N GLN A 66 1.45 16.46 -9.84
CA GLN A 66 0.92 15.25 -10.48
C GLN A 66 1.70 13.99 -10.08
N ALA A 67 3.03 14.07 -9.95
CA ALA A 67 3.85 12.94 -9.50
C ALA A 67 3.49 12.53 -8.07
N ARG A 68 3.35 13.51 -7.15
CA ARG A 68 2.92 13.26 -5.77
C ARG A 68 1.52 12.63 -5.71
N LYS A 69 0.55 13.22 -6.43
CA LYS A 69 -0.81 12.67 -6.53
C LYS A 69 -0.81 11.23 -7.03
N SER A 70 0.01 10.95 -8.05
CA SER A 70 0.17 9.60 -8.60
C SER A 70 0.74 8.63 -7.56
N LEU A 71 1.79 9.03 -6.83
CA LEU A 71 2.38 8.21 -5.76
C LEU A 71 1.37 7.87 -4.66
N TYR A 72 0.62 8.86 -4.16
CA TYR A 72 -0.38 8.64 -3.11
C TYR A 72 -1.49 7.69 -3.55
N ARG A 73 -1.99 7.86 -4.79
CA ARG A 73 -2.98 6.96 -5.39
C ARG A 73 -2.47 5.54 -5.57
N VAL A 74 -1.19 5.39 -5.95
CA VAL A 74 -0.55 4.07 -6.05
C VAL A 74 -0.40 3.42 -4.68
N ALA A 75 0.06 4.16 -3.68
CA ALA A 75 0.24 3.67 -2.32
C ALA A 75 -1.07 3.15 -1.73
N GLU A 76 -2.13 3.93 -1.86
CA GLU A 76 -3.48 3.54 -1.43
C GLU A 76 -3.99 2.31 -2.19
N THR A 77 -3.85 2.29 -3.52
CA THR A 77 -4.28 1.14 -4.33
C THR A 77 -3.50 -0.13 -3.94
N ALA A 78 -2.19 -0.01 -3.71
CA ALA A 78 -1.33 -1.12 -3.30
C ALA A 78 -1.71 -1.66 -1.93
N GLN A 79 -2.01 -0.79 -0.96
CA GLN A 79 -2.44 -1.21 0.36
C GLN A 79 -3.81 -1.91 0.34
N LEU A 80 -4.78 -1.36 -0.39
CA LEU A 80 -6.09 -2.00 -0.58
C LEU A 80 -5.95 -3.38 -1.23
N ALA A 81 -5.12 -3.49 -2.27
CA ALA A 81 -4.89 -4.76 -2.96
C ALA A 81 -4.15 -5.76 -2.08
N PHE A 82 -3.18 -5.30 -1.28
CA PHE A 82 -2.45 -6.11 -0.32
C PHE A 82 -3.40 -6.71 0.73
N PHE A 83 -4.26 -5.90 1.37
CA PHE A 83 -5.17 -6.42 2.39
C PHE A 83 -6.23 -7.37 1.82
N ARG A 84 -6.77 -7.12 0.61
CA ARG A 84 -7.64 -8.09 -0.06
C ARG A 84 -6.92 -9.41 -0.32
N LEU A 85 -5.67 -9.34 -0.79
CA LEU A 85 -4.87 -10.53 -1.01
C LEU A 85 -4.63 -11.30 0.29
N VAL A 86 -4.11 -10.65 1.33
CA VAL A 86 -3.80 -11.29 2.61
C VAL A 86 -5.05 -11.88 3.25
N GLU A 87 -6.20 -11.22 3.17
CA GLU A 87 -7.46 -11.78 3.65
C GLU A 87 -7.85 -13.06 2.90
N ARG A 88 -7.63 -13.11 1.59
CA ARG A 88 -7.90 -14.32 0.78
C ARG A 88 -6.96 -15.45 1.11
N ILE A 89 -5.67 -15.18 1.22
CA ILE A 89 -4.63 -16.20 1.42
C ILE A 89 -4.27 -16.37 2.88
N PHE A 90 -5.13 -15.90 3.79
CA PHE A 90 -4.87 -15.91 5.21
C PHE A 90 -4.59 -17.34 5.67
N ASP A 91 -3.50 -17.51 6.40
CA ASP A 91 -2.90 -18.83 6.63
C ASP A 91 -2.79 -19.18 8.11
N LEU A 92 -3.11 -18.25 9.00
CA LEU A 92 -3.15 -18.47 10.45
C LEU A 92 -4.52 -18.98 10.86
N ASP A 93 -4.55 -20.05 11.65
CA ASP A 93 -5.78 -20.46 12.35
C ASP A 93 -5.93 -19.59 13.60
N VAL A 94 -6.84 -18.63 13.57
CA VAL A 94 -7.01 -17.66 14.67
C VAL A 94 -8.26 -18.02 15.47
N VAL A 95 -8.05 -18.46 16.71
CA VAL A 95 -9.14 -18.88 17.62
C VAL A 95 -9.57 -17.78 18.59
N GLY A 96 -8.84 -16.67 18.62
CA GLY A 96 -9.19 -15.53 19.46
C GLY A 96 -8.47 -14.25 19.07
N LEU A 97 -9.22 -13.16 18.98
CA LEU A 97 -8.70 -11.80 18.84
C LEU A 97 -9.13 -10.96 20.04
N GLU A 98 -8.17 -10.29 20.68
CA GLU A 98 -8.44 -9.46 21.85
C GLU A 98 -7.63 -8.18 21.81
N ALA A 99 -8.30 -7.04 21.67
CA ALA A 99 -7.68 -5.73 21.79
C ALA A 99 -7.67 -5.28 23.26
N LYS A 100 -6.49 -5.00 23.81
CA LYS A 100 -6.29 -4.38 25.13
C LYS A 100 -5.31 -3.23 25.02
N GLU A 101 -5.77 -2.03 25.34
CA GLU A 101 -4.95 -0.82 25.28
C GLU A 101 -4.31 -0.68 23.88
N GLU A 102 -2.99 -0.58 23.82
CA GLU A 102 -2.18 -0.47 22.60
C GLU A 102 -1.75 -1.84 22.05
N THR A 103 -2.31 -2.95 22.54
CA THR A 103 -1.94 -4.31 22.10
C THR A 103 -3.13 -5.07 21.51
N LEU A 104 -2.93 -5.64 20.34
CA LEU A 104 -3.83 -6.62 19.73
C LEU A 104 -3.24 -8.02 19.95
N TYR A 105 -3.90 -8.81 20.78
CA TYR A 105 -3.55 -10.21 21.00
C TYR A 105 -4.25 -11.09 19.97
N VAL A 106 -3.47 -11.96 19.32
CA VAL A 106 -3.94 -12.93 18.34
C VAL A 106 -3.60 -14.31 18.86
N ARG A 107 -4.60 -15.12 19.19
CA ARG A 107 -4.40 -16.49 19.68
C ARG A 107 -4.49 -17.46 18.52
N GLU A 108 -3.41 -18.18 18.26
CA GLU A 108 -3.36 -19.20 17.23
C GLU A 108 -3.98 -20.51 17.74
N GLY A 109 -4.77 -21.14 16.89
CA GLY A 109 -5.33 -22.47 17.09
C GLY A 109 -4.29 -23.56 16.84
N PRO A 110 -4.58 -24.81 17.23
CA PRO A 110 -3.72 -25.93 16.88
C PRO A 110 -3.60 -26.01 15.36
N LYS A 111 -2.37 -26.15 14.84
CA LYS A 111 -2.12 -26.20 13.38
C LYS A 111 -2.98 -27.28 12.71
N ASP A 112 -4.07 -26.87 12.08
CA ASP A 112 -4.77 -27.68 11.09
C ASP A 112 -3.92 -27.73 9.80
N ARG A 113 -4.13 -28.77 8.99
CA ARG A 113 -3.46 -28.96 7.70
C ARG A 113 -4.01 -28.04 6.60
N SER A 114 -4.95 -27.15 6.90
CA SER A 114 -5.47 -26.22 5.90
C SER A 114 -4.41 -25.19 5.54
N ILE A 115 -4.13 -25.07 4.24
CA ILE A 115 -3.19 -24.07 3.72
C ILE A 115 -3.80 -22.65 3.69
N PHE A 116 -5.12 -22.53 3.84
CA PHE A 116 -5.84 -21.27 3.91
C PHE A 116 -6.95 -21.35 4.97
N ASN A 117 -7.06 -20.32 5.79
CA ASN A 117 -8.05 -20.17 6.84
C ASN A 117 -8.90 -18.93 6.56
N ALA A 118 -10.15 -18.94 7.05
CA ALA A 118 -10.96 -17.75 7.02
C ALA A 118 -10.42 -16.75 8.05
N PHE A 119 -10.28 -15.48 7.68
CA PHE A 119 -9.94 -14.43 8.63
C PHE A 119 -11.15 -14.15 9.55
N PRO A 120 -11.02 -14.23 10.89
CA PRO A 120 -12.16 -14.09 11.80
C PRO A 120 -12.51 -12.61 12.05
N SER A 121 -12.93 -11.91 10.99
CA SER A 121 -13.24 -10.47 11.02
C SER A 121 -14.33 -10.10 12.02
N GLU A 122 -15.24 -11.03 12.31
CA GLU A 122 -16.35 -10.87 13.24
C GLU A 122 -15.92 -10.70 14.71
N GLN A 123 -14.68 -11.06 15.06
CA GLN A 123 -14.14 -10.88 16.40
C GLN A 123 -13.54 -9.49 16.63
N LEU A 124 -13.47 -8.66 15.60
CA LEU A 124 -12.85 -7.34 15.65
C LEU A 124 -13.89 -6.23 15.65
N ASN A 125 -13.62 -5.20 16.45
CA ASN A 125 -14.49 -4.03 16.57
C ASN A 125 -14.06 -2.86 15.66
N SER A 126 -12.94 -2.99 14.96
CA SER A 126 -12.41 -1.94 14.09
C SER A 126 -11.68 -2.49 12.86
N ASP A 127 -11.81 -1.78 11.74
CA ASP A 127 -11.03 -2.06 10.52
C ASP A 127 -9.53 -1.89 10.77
N GLN A 128 -9.16 -1.02 11.71
CA GLN A 128 -7.78 -0.81 12.14
C GLN A 128 -7.17 -2.06 12.78
N ASP A 129 -7.90 -2.73 13.67
CA ASP A 129 -7.45 -4.01 14.24
C ASP A 129 -7.32 -5.09 13.16
N LYS A 130 -8.26 -5.09 12.21
CA LYS A 130 -8.24 -6.03 11.08
C LYS A 130 -6.97 -5.83 10.25
N GLN A 131 -6.66 -4.59 9.90
CA GLN A 131 -5.43 -4.25 9.18
C GLN A 131 -4.17 -4.59 9.98
N ALA A 132 -4.15 -4.32 11.29
CA ALA A 132 -3.00 -4.65 12.14
C ALA A 132 -2.74 -6.17 12.19
N ALA A 133 -3.79 -6.97 12.40
CA ALA A 133 -3.70 -8.43 12.39
C ALA A 133 -3.25 -8.99 11.03
N MET A 134 -3.77 -8.47 9.92
CA MET A 134 -3.37 -8.90 8.58
C MET A 134 -1.95 -8.45 8.21
N ALA A 135 -1.52 -7.27 8.63
CA ALA A 135 -0.18 -6.77 8.34
C ALA A 135 0.93 -7.56 9.07
N TRP A 136 0.60 -8.17 10.20
CA TRP A 136 1.54 -8.93 11.02
C TRP A 136 2.28 -10.02 10.22
N MET A 137 3.61 -10.03 10.31
CA MET A 137 4.52 -10.96 9.62
C MET A 137 4.39 -10.99 8.09
N ASN A 138 3.66 -10.06 7.50
CA ASN A 138 3.50 -9.94 6.06
C ASN A 138 4.38 -8.84 5.45
N CYS A 139 5.11 -8.04 6.25
CA CYS A 139 6.01 -6.98 5.73
C CYS A 139 7.00 -7.50 4.68
N GLY A 140 7.71 -8.59 4.97
CA GLY A 140 8.66 -9.18 4.01
C GLY A 140 8.02 -9.86 2.80
N SER A 141 6.73 -10.21 2.86
CA SER A 141 6.00 -10.76 1.69
C SER A 141 5.34 -9.65 0.87
N SER A 142 5.00 -8.53 1.50
CA SER A 142 4.40 -7.37 0.86
C SER A 142 5.27 -6.83 -0.28
N GLU A 143 6.60 -6.97 -0.16
CA GLU A 143 7.59 -6.57 -1.16
C GLU A 143 7.26 -7.10 -2.56
N ASP A 144 7.00 -8.42 -2.66
CA ASP A 144 6.79 -9.10 -3.95
C ASP A 144 5.54 -8.59 -4.68
N TYR A 145 4.46 -8.31 -3.93
CA TYR A 145 3.18 -7.88 -4.50
C TYR A 145 3.17 -6.38 -4.81
N VAL A 146 3.62 -5.59 -3.84
CA VAL A 146 3.56 -4.13 -3.90
C VAL A 146 4.50 -3.61 -4.98
N GLN A 147 5.70 -4.19 -5.10
CA GLN A 147 6.65 -3.76 -6.12
C GLN A 147 6.07 -3.85 -7.53
N VAL A 148 5.46 -4.99 -7.89
CA VAL A 148 4.89 -5.19 -9.23
C VAL A 148 3.82 -4.15 -9.54
N LEU A 149 2.96 -3.84 -8.58
CA LEU A 149 1.91 -2.84 -8.76
C LEU A 149 2.49 -1.43 -8.87
N VAL A 150 3.41 -1.08 -7.98
CA VAL A 150 4.07 0.24 -7.95
C VAL A 150 4.80 0.51 -9.27
N GLU A 151 5.62 -0.42 -9.73
CA GLU A 151 6.36 -0.29 -10.99
C GLU A 151 5.42 -0.13 -12.19
N THR A 152 4.34 -0.91 -12.21
CA THR A 152 3.38 -0.87 -13.32
C THR A 152 2.56 0.43 -13.33
N MET A 153 2.09 0.87 -12.17
CA MET A 153 1.25 2.07 -12.07
C MET A 153 2.07 3.35 -12.24
N LEU A 154 3.32 3.39 -11.75
CA LEU A 154 4.19 4.58 -11.84
C LEU A 154 5.06 4.61 -13.11
N GLN A 155 4.85 3.76 -14.11
CA GLN A 155 5.70 3.70 -15.32
C GLN A 155 5.89 5.05 -16.07
N ASP A 156 4.93 5.98 -15.94
CA ASP A 156 5.00 7.32 -16.57
C ASP A 156 5.54 8.41 -15.64
N VAL A 157 5.87 8.06 -14.39
CA VAL A 157 6.43 8.96 -13.38
C VAL A 157 7.91 8.59 -13.23
N PRO A 158 8.86 9.52 -13.39
CA PRO A 158 10.24 9.23 -13.05
C PRO A 158 10.37 8.98 -11.54
N PHE A 159 10.74 7.76 -11.14
CA PHE A 159 10.95 7.42 -9.74
C PHE A 159 12.16 6.50 -9.55
N LYS A 160 12.67 6.47 -8.31
CA LYS A 160 13.64 5.47 -7.82
C LYS A 160 13.01 4.74 -6.65
N VAL A 161 13.32 3.46 -6.50
CA VAL A 161 12.85 2.63 -5.39
C VAL A 161 14.03 2.00 -4.66
N SER A 162 13.97 2.01 -3.34
CA SER A 162 14.90 1.31 -2.46
C SER A 162 14.14 0.50 -1.42
N GLU A 163 14.65 -0.68 -1.10
CA GLU A 163 14.22 -1.46 0.07
C GLU A 163 14.83 -0.83 1.33
N VAL A 164 14.02 -0.66 2.36
CA VAL A 164 14.46 -0.19 3.68
C VAL A 164 14.14 -1.27 4.70
N ARG A 165 15.19 -1.71 5.42
CA ARG A 165 15.04 -2.59 6.59
C ARG A 165 15.20 -1.78 7.86
N ILE A 166 14.25 -1.91 8.77
CA ILE A 166 14.16 -1.15 10.02
C ILE A 166 14.19 -2.15 11.18
N PRO A 167 15.35 -2.31 11.86
CA PRO A 167 15.48 -3.23 12.98
C PRO A 167 14.57 -2.92 14.17
N LYS A 168 14.24 -1.64 14.37
CA LYS A 168 13.33 -1.18 15.43
C LYS A 168 12.43 -0.04 14.95
N VAL A 169 11.14 -0.29 15.01
CA VAL A 169 10.07 0.66 14.66
C VAL A 169 9.43 1.14 15.96
N LYS A 170 9.10 2.43 16.03
CA LYS A 170 8.18 2.96 17.05
C LYS A 170 6.80 2.35 16.83
N TYR A 171 5.96 2.30 17.84
CA TYR A 171 4.61 1.77 17.70
C TYR A 171 3.60 2.63 18.44
N LEU A 172 2.43 2.77 17.84
CA LEU A 172 1.19 3.20 18.51
C LEU A 172 0.31 1.98 18.85
N ARG A 173 0.61 0.85 18.20
CA ARG A 173 -0.05 -0.43 18.44
C ARG A 173 0.91 -1.58 18.26
N ARG A 174 0.85 -2.57 19.13
CA ARG A 174 1.57 -3.85 19.02
C ARG A 174 0.62 -4.96 18.61
N VAL A 175 1.12 -5.92 17.86
CA VAL A 175 0.46 -7.19 17.62
C VAL A 175 1.26 -8.26 18.34
N VAL A 176 0.61 -9.02 19.22
CA VAL A 176 1.21 -10.14 19.94
C VAL A 176 0.49 -11.41 19.54
N VAL A 177 1.17 -12.31 18.85
CA VAL A 177 0.66 -13.65 18.55
C VAL A 177 1.02 -14.59 19.69
N ILE A 178 0.03 -15.27 20.22
CA ILE A 178 0.16 -16.33 21.22
C ILE A 178 -0.03 -17.66 20.48
N GLU A 179 1.07 -18.40 20.33
CA GLU A 179 1.10 -19.72 19.71
C GLU A 179 0.40 -20.77 20.59
N PRO A 180 0.04 -21.96 20.05
CA PRO A 180 -0.69 -22.99 20.80
C PRO A 180 0.06 -23.55 22.02
N ASP A 181 1.40 -23.45 22.02
CA ASP A 181 2.25 -23.84 23.14
C ASP A 181 2.42 -22.73 24.19
N GLY A 182 1.79 -21.57 23.97
CA GLY A 182 1.87 -20.38 24.81
C GLY A 182 3.05 -19.46 24.51
N HIS A 183 3.87 -19.74 23.48
CA HIS A 183 4.92 -18.83 23.07
C HIS A 183 4.34 -17.52 22.52
N GLU A 184 4.97 -16.38 22.85
CA GLU A 184 4.54 -15.07 22.40
C GLU A 184 5.52 -14.48 21.38
N SER A 185 5.01 -14.10 20.22
CA SER A 185 5.72 -13.35 19.19
C SER A 185 5.16 -11.92 19.11
N ASP A 186 6.03 -10.92 19.25
CA ASP A 186 5.66 -9.52 19.47
C ASP A 186 6.18 -8.64 18.34
N SER A 187 5.29 -7.88 17.70
CA SER A 187 5.64 -7.06 16.55
C SER A 187 6.69 -6.01 16.83
N SER A 188 6.75 -5.48 18.05
CA SER A 188 7.78 -4.49 18.43
C SER A 188 9.21 -5.03 18.41
N LYS A 189 9.39 -6.36 18.32
CA LYS A 189 10.70 -7.03 18.31
C LYS A 189 11.12 -7.48 16.91
N SER A 190 10.27 -7.32 15.90
CA SER A 190 10.52 -7.78 14.53
C SER A 190 11.19 -6.71 13.69
N GLU A 191 12.11 -7.13 12.80
CA GLU A 191 12.58 -6.27 11.72
C GLU A 191 11.41 -5.96 10.79
N HIS A 192 11.26 -4.69 10.42
CA HIS A 192 10.28 -4.25 9.43
C HIS A 192 10.93 -4.01 8.08
N VAL A 193 10.20 -4.28 7.00
CA VAL A 193 10.66 -3.98 5.64
C VAL A 193 9.58 -3.23 4.87
N MET A 194 10.03 -2.22 4.13
CA MET A 194 9.18 -1.31 3.37
C MET A 194 9.97 -0.66 2.23
N PHE A 195 9.32 0.15 1.40
CA PHE A 195 9.97 0.83 0.29
C PHE A 195 10.19 2.31 0.56
N LYS A 196 11.34 2.82 0.18
CA LYS A 196 11.59 4.25 -0.01
C LYS A 196 11.48 4.59 -1.49
N ILE A 197 10.59 5.51 -1.83
CA ILE A 197 10.34 5.98 -3.19
C ILE A 197 10.83 7.42 -3.32
N THR A 198 11.72 7.68 -4.27
CA THR A 198 12.14 9.04 -4.64
C THR A 198 11.45 9.44 -5.92
N ILE A 199 10.67 10.52 -5.91
CA ILE A 199 10.09 11.16 -7.11
C ILE A 199 10.68 12.57 -7.28
N ASN A 200 10.44 13.19 -8.44
CA ASN A 200 10.89 14.56 -8.72
C ASN A 200 12.40 14.80 -8.50
N GLU A 201 13.20 13.72 -8.60
CA GLU A 201 14.66 13.65 -8.37
C GLU A 201 15.11 13.68 -6.90
N ASP A 202 14.42 14.40 -6.03
CA ASP A 202 14.84 14.69 -4.65
C ASP A 202 13.74 14.57 -3.57
N GLU A 203 12.51 14.22 -3.93
CA GLU A 203 11.43 14.06 -2.96
C GLU A 203 11.30 12.60 -2.53
N ASP A 204 11.66 12.34 -1.29
CA ASP A 204 11.67 11.01 -0.70
C ASP A 204 10.39 10.74 0.11
N TYR A 205 9.79 9.58 -0.15
CA TYR A 205 8.61 9.09 0.57
C TYR A 205 8.84 7.67 1.04
N ALA A 206 8.29 7.37 2.21
CA ALA A 206 8.08 6.03 2.70
C ALA A 206 6.80 5.46 2.09
N LEU A 207 6.87 4.28 1.48
CA LEU A 207 5.74 3.45 1.06
C LEU A 207 5.69 2.20 1.95
N ASP A 208 4.73 2.17 2.86
CA ASP A 208 4.60 1.15 3.91
C ASP A 208 3.17 0.64 4.01
N VAL A 209 2.83 -0.33 3.15
CA VAL A 209 1.48 -0.91 3.14
C VAL A 209 1.18 -1.75 4.39
N THR A 210 2.21 -2.14 5.14
CA THR A 210 2.15 -3.00 6.34
C THR A 210 2.35 -2.23 7.64
N GLY A 211 2.37 -0.90 7.62
CA GLY A 211 2.58 -0.08 8.82
C GLY A 211 1.52 -0.29 9.91
N ALA A 212 0.36 -0.84 9.54
CA ALA A 212 -0.73 -1.13 10.46
C ALA A 212 -0.32 -2.09 11.60
N GLN A 213 0.68 -2.95 11.39
CA GLN A 213 1.19 -3.83 12.46
C GLN A 213 1.85 -3.06 13.63
N PHE A 214 2.11 -1.76 13.44
CA PHE A 214 2.63 -0.81 14.43
C PHE A 214 1.64 0.31 14.77
N GLY A 215 0.41 0.26 14.23
CA GLY A 215 -0.60 1.30 14.40
C GLY A 215 -0.48 2.49 13.43
N PHE A 216 0.27 2.37 12.33
CA PHE A 216 0.37 3.41 11.30
C PHE A 216 -0.35 2.99 10.03
N TYR A 217 -1.50 3.61 9.74
CA TYR A 217 -2.38 3.15 8.67
C TYR A 217 -2.12 3.82 7.31
N ASP A 218 -1.49 5.00 7.29
CA ASP A 218 -1.17 5.68 6.04
C ASP A 218 -0.09 4.92 5.25
N PRO A 219 -0.37 4.49 4.01
CA PRO A 219 0.55 3.69 3.22
C PRO A 219 1.69 4.52 2.63
N VAL A 220 1.56 5.85 2.61
CA VAL A 220 2.62 6.75 2.15
C VAL A 220 2.82 7.88 3.15
N THR A 221 4.08 8.26 3.36
CA THR A 221 4.44 9.35 4.27
C THR A 221 5.73 10.00 3.76
N PRO A 222 5.89 11.34 3.80
CA PRO A 222 7.19 11.96 3.53
C PRO A 222 8.28 11.32 4.37
N TRP A 223 9.45 11.08 3.77
CA TRP A 223 10.51 10.30 4.41
C TRP A 223 11.00 10.95 5.72
N GLY A 224 11.13 12.28 5.75
CA GLY A 224 11.51 13.01 6.98
C GLY A 224 10.53 12.76 8.13
N SER A 225 9.23 12.91 7.87
CA SER A 225 8.16 12.62 8.85
C SER A 225 8.15 11.16 9.27
N TYR A 226 8.33 10.22 8.34
CA TYR A 226 8.39 8.78 8.64
C TYR A 226 9.58 8.46 9.56
N GLN A 227 10.78 9.00 9.27
CA GLN A 227 11.95 8.82 10.12
C GLN A 227 11.72 9.34 11.53
N GLN A 228 11.15 10.54 11.66
CA GLN A 228 10.92 11.17 12.96
C GLN A 228 9.87 10.41 13.79
N THR A 229 8.77 9.99 13.15
CA THR A 229 7.58 9.49 13.86
C THR A 229 7.54 7.97 13.99
N ARG A 230 8.20 7.21 13.09
CA ARG A 230 8.05 5.75 13.00
C ARG A 230 9.35 4.97 13.19
N ILE A 231 10.53 5.57 13.00
CA ILE A 231 11.81 4.86 13.13
C ILE A 231 12.44 5.11 14.50
N GLU A 232 12.78 4.03 15.21
CA GLU A 232 13.65 4.10 16.39
C GLU A 232 15.11 3.86 16.00
N THR A 233 15.37 2.84 15.16
CA THR A 233 16.71 2.54 14.65
C THR A 233 16.63 2.30 13.14
N LEU A 234 17.30 3.17 12.36
CA LEU A 234 17.41 3.00 10.91
C LEU A 234 18.41 1.88 10.61
N GLY A 235 17.99 0.90 9.82
CA GLY A 235 18.85 -0.16 9.31
C GLY A 235 19.41 0.14 7.92
N LYS A 236 19.33 -0.85 7.04
CA LYS A 236 19.93 -0.78 5.69
C LYS A 236 18.92 -0.22 4.70
N ILE A 237 19.39 0.69 3.85
CA ILE A 237 18.69 1.13 2.65
C ILE A 237 19.45 0.55 1.46
N ARG A 238 18.74 -0.18 0.59
CA ARG A 238 19.33 -0.84 -0.57
C ARG A 238 18.58 -0.42 -1.82
N PRO A 239 19.28 0.08 -2.86
CA PRO A 239 18.65 0.27 -4.17
C PRO A 239 18.05 -1.05 -4.62
N LEU A 240 16.78 -1.03 -5.00
CA LEU A 240 16.11 -2.22 -5.50
C LEU A 240 16.61 -2.43 -6.93
N LYS A 241 17.51 -3.40 -7.12
CA LYS A 241 17.87 -3.87 -8.47
C LYS A 241 16.67 -4.67 -8.97
N HIS A 242 16.26 -4.43 -10.22
CA HIS A 242 15.05 -5.00 -10.86
C HIS A 242 14.75 -6.45 -10.40
N LEU A 243 13.46 -6.79 -10.28
CA LEU A 243 12.91 -8.08 -9.82
C LEU A 243 13.64 -9.34 -10.35
N GLN A 244 14.22 -9.29 -11.55
CA GLN A 244 14.97 -10.41 -12.11
C GLN A 244 16.20 -10.82 -11.25
N ASP A 245 16.76 -9.89 -10.48
CA ASP A 245 17.92 -10.14 -9.61
C ASP A 245 17.52 -10.43 -8.15
N SER A 246 16.36 -9.95 -7.66
CA SER A 246 15.91 -10.20 -6.27
C SER A 246 15.39 -11.63 -6.06
N HIS A 247 14.89 -12.28 -7.12
CA HIS A 247 14.64 -13.73 -7.11
C HIS A 247 15.91 -14.57 -6.83
N ARG A 248 17.11 -13.96 -6.87
CA ARG A 248 18.40 -14.59 -6.59
C ARG A 248 19.02 -14.23 -5.25
N LEU A 249 18.34 -13.53 -4.34
CA LEU A 249 18.75 -13.61 -2.94
C LEU A 249 18.03 -14.81 -2.33
N PRO A 250 18.69 -16.00 -2.25
CA PRO A 250 18.33 -16.88 -1.15
C PRO A 250 18.47 -16.01 0.10
N SER A 251 17.48 -16.05 0.98
CA SER A 251 17.66 -15.56 2.32
C SER A 251 18.85 -16.35 2.88
N ALA A 252 20.07 -15.83 2.74
CA ALA A 252 21.31 -16.61 2.83
C ALA A 252 21.61 -17.05 4.29
N GLY A 253 20.67 -16.85 5.20
CA GLY A 253 20.64 -17.40 6.55
C GLY A 253 19.50 -18.38 6.86
N PHE A 254 18.60 -18.69 5.92
CA PHE A 254 17.43 -19.56 6.16
C PHE A 254 17.49 -20.92 5.44
N SER A 255 18.67 -21.35 4.98
CA SER A 255 18.88 -22.56 4.15
C SER A 255 18.65 -23.91 4.84
N LYS A 256 17.83 -23.95 5.89
CA LYS A 256 17.31 -25.16 6.53
C LYS A 256 15.80 -25.10 6.84
N GLN A 257 15.04 -24.21 6.21
CA GLN A 257 13.58 -24.19 6.37
C GLN A 257 12.95 -25.43 5.69
N ASN A 258 12.81 -26.50 6.48
CA ASN A 258 11.93 -27.61 6.15
C ASN A 258 10.52 -27.28 6.65
N GLY A 259 9.48 -27.64 5.88
CA GLY A 259 8.08 -27.51 6.32
C GLY A 259 7.39 -26.21 5.90
N TRP A 260 6.53 -25.71 6.77
CA TRP A 260 5.51 -24.69 6.47
C TRP A 260 6.04 -23.37 5.90
N ASP A 261 7.18 -22.86 6.41
CA ASP A 261 7.76 -21.61 5.92
C ASP A 261 8.11 -21.64 4.42
N ALA A 262 8.57 -22.80 3.92
CA ALA A 262 8.87 -22.98 2.52
C ALA A 262 7.59 -22.97 1.67
N THR A 263 6.53 -23.65 2.15
CA THR A 263 5.21 -23.65 1.53
C THR A 263 4.62 -22.24 1.47
N ARG A 264 4.63 -21.49 2.58
CA ARG A 264 4.16 -20.10 2.64
C ARG A 264 4.90 -19.20 1.67
N LYS A 265 6.24 -19.29 1.60
CA LYS A 265 7.03 -18.54 0.61
C LYS A 265 6.66 -18.90 -0.83
N ALA A 266 6.46 -20.19 -1.12
CA ALA A 266 6.06 -20.65 -2.43
C ALA A 266 4.67 -20.15 -2.82
N LEU A 267 3.70 -20.23 -1.89
CA LEU A 267 2.37 -19.65 -2.05
C LEU A 267 2.46 -18.15 -2.34
N ASN A 268 3.23 -17.41 -1.54
CA ASN A 268 3.36 -15.96 -1.70
C ASN A 268 3.88 -15.58 -3.10
N ARG A 269 4.91 -16.27 -3.59
CA ARG A 269 5.42 -16.06 -4.96
C ARG A 269 4.38 -16.36 -6.04
N GLN A 270 3.60 -17.43 -5.88
CA GLN A 270 2.57 -17.77 -6.83
C GLN A 270 1.45 -16.72 -6.88
N PHE A 271 1.02 -16.24 -5.72
CA PHE A 271 0.03 -15.19 -5.66
C PHE A 271 0.59 -13.86 -6.18
N ALA A 272 1.88 -13.56 -5.99
CA ALA A 272 2.52 -12.38 -6.56
C ALA A 272 2.54 -12.42 -8.09
N LYS A 273 2.87 -13.59 -8.65
CA LYS A 273 2.79 -13.84 -10.10
C LYS A 273 1.37 -13.73 -10.64
N THR A 274 0.39 -14.28 -9.90
CA THR A 274 -1.03 -14.21 -10.26
C THR A 274 -1.51 -12.76 -10.27
N PHE A 275 -1.17 -12.02 -9.22
CA PHE A 275 -1.45 -10.60 -9.06
C PHE A 275 -0.86 -9.78 -10.21
N GLY A 276 0.43 -9.95 -10.51
CA GLY A 276 1.09 -9.25 -11.62
C GLY A 276 0.49 -9.56 -12.98
N THR A 277 0.08 -10.82 -13.21
CA THR A 277 -0.58 -11.25 -14.44
C THR A 277 -2.00 -10.68 -14.55
N ALA A 278 -2.75 -10.65 -13.45
CA ALA A 278 -4.08 -10.06 -13.38
C ALA A 278 -4.04 -8.56 -13.69
N SER A 279 -3.10 -7.82 -13.11
CA SER A 279 -2.89 -6.39 -13.39
C SER A 279 -2.60 -6.13 -14.88
N LYS A 280 -1.75 -6.94 -15.51
CA LYS A 280 -1.47 -6.84 -16.96
C LYS A 280 -2.69 -7.17 -17.82
N ALA A 281 -3.45 -8.21 -17.47
CA ALA A 281 -4.67 -8.58 -18.18
C ALA A 281 -5.75 -7.49 -18.05
N TRP A 282 -5.88 -6.88 -16.88
CA TRP A 282 -6.78 -5.74 -16.68
C TRP A 282 -6.40 -4.56 -17.57
N GLN A 283 -5.10 -4.23 -17.67
CA GLN A 283 -4.61 -3.15 -18.53
C GLN A 283 -4.93 -3.37 -20.01
N ALA A 284 -4.76 -4.60 -20.50
CA ALA A 284 -5.05 -4.95 -21.89
C ALA A 284 -6.53 -4.70 -22.24
N LYS A 285 -7.44 -4.81 -21.27
CA LYS A 285 -8.88 -4.60 -21.46
C LYS A 285 -9.33 -3.15 -21.19
N ASN A 286 -8.72 -2.48 -20.20
CA ASN A 286 -9.26 -1.23 -19.64
C ASN A 286 -8.38 0.01 -19.88
N GLY A 287 -7.19 -0.18 -20.47
CA GLY A 287 -6.20 0.88 -20.68
C GLY A 287 -5.10 0.90 -19.63
N SER A 288 -4.17 1.84 -19.79
CA SER A 288 -2.98 1.92 -18.94
C SER A 288 -3.29 2.25 -17.47
N LEU A 289 -2.63 1.54 -16.54
CA LEU A 289 -2.68 1.85 -15.11
C LEU A 289 -2.09 3.23 -14.79
N SER A 290 -1.04 3.65 -15.50
CA SER A 290 -0.47 5.00 -15.30
C SER A 290 -1.41 6.11 -15.78
N ALA A 291 -2.22 5.85 -16.81
CA ALA A 291 -3.25 6.79 -17.25
C ALA A 291 -4.38 6.89 -16.23
N MET A 292 -4.74 5.77 -15.57
CA MET A 292 -5.74 5.75 -14.50
C MET A 292 -5.40 6.71 -13.36
N LEU A 293 -4.11 6.85 -13.00
CA LEU A 293 -3.65 7.76 -11.94
C LEU A 293 -3.89 9.25 -12.23
N LYS A 294 -4.11 9.62 -13.49
CA LYS A 294 -4.34 11.00 -13.94
C LYS A 294 -5.82 11.36 -14.00
N LEU A 295 -6.72 10.40 -13.79
CA LEU A 295 -8.17 10.61 -13.82
C LEU A 295 -8.65 11.53 -12.69
N ARG A 296 -9.84 12.10 -12.85
CA ARG A 296 -10.52 12.82 -11.76
C ARG A 296 -10.84 11.87 -10.62
N GLU A 297 -10.94 12.39 -9.40
CA GLU A 297 -11.06 11.58 -8.17
C GLU A 297 -12.17 10.53 -8.26
N GLN A 298 -13.40 10.92 -8.59
CA GLN A 298 -14.52 9.98 -8.71
C GLN A 298 -14.25 8.85 -9.73
N THR A 299 -13.72 9.18 -10.90
CA THR A 299 -13.41 8.19 -11.94
C THR A 299 -12.21 7.32 -11.56
N PHE A 300 -11.21 7.90 -10.89
CA PHE A 300 -10.09 7.15 -10.34
C PHE A 300 -10.59 6.11 -9.33
N ARG A 301 -11.46 6.48 -8.40
CA ARG A 301 -12.05 5.57 -7.40
C ARG A 301 -12.84 4.44 -8.04
N GLN A 302 -13.66 4.75 -9.03
CA GLN A 302 -14.38 3.73 -9.79
C GLN A 302 -13.41 2.74 -10.45
N ARG A 303 -12.41 3.23 -11.17
CA ARG A 303 -11.42 2.39 -11.87
C ARG A 303 -10.52 1.60 -10.91
N GLN A 304 -10.19 2.18 -9.75
CA GLN A 304 -9.49 1.51 -8.65
C GLN A 304 -10.31 0.31 -8.16
N GLY A 305 -11.62 0.49 -7.92
CA GLY A 305 -12.53 -0.61 -7.57
C GLY A 305 -12.55 -1.71 -8.64
N GLU A 306 -12.75 -1.34 -9.90
CA GLU A 306 -12.76 -2.29 -11.03
C GLU A 306 -11.44 -3.08 -11.15
N LEU A 307 -10.29 -2.46 -10.88
CA LEU A 307 -9.00 -3.13 -10.84
C LEU A 307 -8.91 -4.12 -9.67
N LEU A 308 -9.26 -3.68 -8.47
CA LEU A 308 -9.17 -4.48 -7.26
C LEU A 308 -10.10 -5.70 -7.31
N ASP A 309 -11.32 -5.54 -7.84
CA ASP A 309 -12.28 -6.64 -8.00
C ASP A 309 -11.76 -7.67 -9.02
N PHE A 310 -11.18 -7.20 -10.13
CA PHE A 310 -10.60 -8.09 -11.14
C PHE A 310 -9.40 -8.88 -10.61
N ILE A 311 -8.54 -8.25 -9.81
CA ILE A 311 -7.42 -8.93 -9.15
C ILE A 311 -7.94 -9.96 -8.14
N ASP A 312 -8.91 -9.57 -7.29
CA ASP A 312 -9.49 -10.45 -6.28
C ASP A 312 -10.13 -11.71 -6.91
N GLU A 313 -10.87 -11.56 -8.02
CA GLU A 313 -11.44 -12.69 -8.76
C GLU A 313 -10.36 -13.69 -9.20
N ARG A 314 -9.23 -13.20 -9.73
CA ARG A 314 -8.13 -14.04 -10.23
C ARG A 314 -7.36 -14.72 -9.09
N VAL A 315 -7.14 -14.00 -8.00
CA VAL A 315 -6.54 -14.55 -6.78
C VAL A 315 -7.44 -15.63 -6.18
N GLY A 316 -8.75 -15.36 -6.05
CA GLY A 316 -9.72 -16.33 -5.55
C GLY A 316 -9.82 -17.58 -6.41
N ALA A 317 -9.79 -17.44 -7.74
CA ALA A 317 -9.74 -18.59 -8.65
C ALA A 317 -8.48 -19.44 -8.44
N ARG A 318 -7.31 -18.82 -8.21
CA ARG A 318 -6.06 -19.54 -7.93
C ARG A 318 -6.08 -20.21 -6.55
N GLN A 319 -6.60 -19.53 -5.54
CA GLN A 319 -6.79 -20.08 -4.20
C GLN A 319 -7.64 -21.35 -4.25
N LYS A 320 -8.80 -21.28 -4.90
CA LYS A 320 -9.71 -22.43 -5.08
C LYS A 320 -9.01 -23.60 -5.78
N GLN A 321 -8.26 -23.32 -6.85
CA GLN A 321 -7.48 -24.35 -7.56
C GLN A 321 -6.47 -25.05 -6.64
N LEU A 322 -5.79 -24.32 -5.75
CA LEU A 322 -4.84 -24.90 -4.80
C LEU A 322 -5.55 -25.72 -3.72
N GLN A 323 -6.70 -25.27 -3.21
CA GLN A 323 -7.51 -26.01 -2.23
C GLN A 323 -8.03 -27.34 -2.79
N GLU A 324 -8.38 -27.37 -4.08
CA GLU A 324 -8.88 -28.56 -4.77
C GLU A 324 -7.76 -29.53 -5.22
N ALA A 325 -6.49 -29.16 -5.06
CA ALA A 325 -5.37 -30.01 -5.42
C ALA A 325 -5.27 -31.22 -4.47
N LYS A 326 -4.87 -32.38 -5.00
CA LYS A 326 -4.68 -33.61 -4.20
C LYS A 326 -3.64 -33.44 -3.08
N ASP A 327 -2.68 -32.56 -3.29
CA ASP A 327 -1.60 -32.23 -2.36
C ASP A 327 -1.30 -30.73 -2.54
N PRO A 328 -2.03 -29.85 -1.84
CA PRO A 328 -1.94 -28.40 -2.02
C PRO A 328 -0.53 -27.85 -1.73
N GLU A 329 0.17 -28.40 -0.73
CA GLU A 329 1.53 -27.98 -0.37
C GLU A 329 2.51 -28.33 -1.49
N LYS A 330 2.44 -29.57 -2.00
CA LYS A 330 3.32 -30.00 -3.10
C LYS A 330 3.04 -29.24 -4.39
N GLU A 331 1.78 -28.91 -4.67
CA GLU A 331 1.41 -28.08 -5.82
C GLU A 331 1.89 -26.64 -5.66
N ALA A 332 1.86 -26.10 -4.44
CA ALA A 332 2.46 -24.82 -4.11
C ALA A 332 3.98 -24.80 -4.39
N LEU A 333 4.68 -25.88 -4.04
CA LEU A 333 6.13 -25.99 -4.25
C LEU A 333 6.52 -26.25 -5.72
N ARG A 334 5.66 -26.87 -6.53
CA ARG A 334 5.96 -27.21 -7.93
C ARG A 334 5.96 -26.02 -8.88
N ALA A 335 5.16 -25.00 -8.60
CA ALA A 335 4.98 -23.86 -9.50
C ALA A 335 5.74 -22.60 -9.09
N SER A 336 6.51 -22.65 -7.98
CA SER A 336 7.39 -21.57 -7.48
C SER A 336 8.81 -21.68 -8.02
#